data_AF-A0A6I2MIY2-F1
#
_entry.id   AF-A0A6I2MIY2-F1
#
_cell.length_a   1.000
_cell.length_b   1.000
_cell.length_c   1.000
_cell.angle_alpha   90.00
_cell.angle_beta   90.00
_cell.angle_gamma   90.00
#
_symmetry.space_group_name_H-M   'P 1'
#
loop_
_entity.id
_entity.type
_entity.pdbx_description
1 polymer ?
#
loop_
_entity_poly.entity_id
_entity_poly.type
_entity_poly.pdbx_seq_one_letter_code
_entity_poly.pdbx_strand_id
1 'polypeptide(L)'
;MKKLNKKEYKIQLDEIKDISPIPQLKSDPNRLLEFKLLLDQLFKIMVDYKLDYGMKWLLGLESYIHDKENRPTKFNKHLERGHVILVELFGHYNRELTFEHPAVVLYDEMTDEGKGEGWILIAPISTPSYGNNNPLHIDLDENDGLKHECAARVDSIKVIDKRRVLYQYSKDEQNVKIRHNKLDEIDQAILENYLPNTFTKNKDLKIALENERNNHNKTKAELELLKQQVRVPTT
;
A
#
# COMPACT_ATOMS: atom_id res chain seq x y z
N MET A 1 -1.48 24.17 29.68
CA MET A 1 -1.00 24.05 28.27
C MET A 1 -2.06 24.64 27.36
N LYS A 2 -1.74 25.69 26.57
CA LYS A 2 -2.69 26.29 25.63
C LYS A 2 -2.80 25.34 24.44
N LYS A 3 -3.98 24.74 24.21
CA LYS A 3 -4.23 23.93 23.01
C LYS A 3 -4.13 24.83 21.79
N LEU A 4 -3.45 24.38 20.73
CA LEU A 4 -3.49 25.08 19.45
C LEU A 4 -4.94 25.17 18.96
N ASN A 5 -5.35 26.39 18.61
CA ASN A 5 -6.68 26.64 18.09
C ASN A 5 -6.70 26.39 16.58
N LYS A 6 -6.89 25.13 16.17
CA LYS A 6 -6.98 24.75 14.74
C LYS A 6 -7.99 25.59 13.94
N LYS A 7 -9.05 26.09 14.57
CA LYS A 7 -10.06 26.94 13.92
C LYS A 7 -9.49 28.32 13.57
N GLU A 8 -8.67 28.88 14.46
CA GLU A 8 -8.01 30.18 14.24
C GLU A 8 -7.01 30.13 13.07
N TYR A 9 -6.17 29.09 13.00
CA TYR A 9 -5.24 28.92 11.87
C TYR A 9 -5.96 28.71 10.54
N LYS A 10 -7.13 28.06 10.53
CA LYS A 10 -7.93 27.92 9.31
C LYS A 10 -8.41 29.27 8.79
N ILE A 11 -8.98 30.10 9.69
CA ILE A 11 -9.44 31.45 9.34
C ILE A 11 -8.28 32.27 8.78
N GLN A 12 -7.12 32.25 9.44
CA GLN A 12 -5.94 32.97 8.98
C GLN A 12 -5.40 32.45 7.66
N LEU A 13 -5.37 31.13 7.44
CA LEU A 13 -4.98 30.58 6.14
C LEU A 13 -5.91 31.08 5.02
N ASP A 14 -7.21 31.19 5.29
CA ASP A 14 -8.17 31.74 4.32
C ASP A 14 -7.93 33.23 4.06
N GLU A 15 -7.58 34.01 5.09
CA GLU A 15 -7.22 35.44 4.95
C GLU A 15 -5.96 35.66 4.09
N ILE A 16 -5.01 34.71 4.10
CA ILE A 16 -3.71 34.85 3.42
C ILE A 16 -3.74 34.27 1.99
N LYS A 17 -4.73 33.44 1.63
CA LYS A 17 -4.80 32.73 0.32
C LYS A 17 -4.72 33.66 -0.89
N ASP A 18 -5.27 34.87 -0.78
CA ASP A 18 -5.35 35.83 -1.89
C ASP A 18 -4.31 36.97 -1.78
N ILE A 19 -3.39 36.90 -0.81
CA ILE A 19 -2.36 37.93 -0.59
C ILE A 19 -1.08 37.54 -1.33
N SER A 20 -0.68 38.38 -2.30
CA SER A 20 0.63 38.28 -2.96
C SER A 20 1.53 39.47 -2.60
N PRO A 21 2.78 39.26 -2.13
CA PRO A 21 3.38 37.97 -1.79
C PRO A 21 2.92 37.46 -0.41
N ILE A 22 2.80 36.14 -0.27
CA ILE A 22 2.52 35.50 1.03
C ILE A 22 3.64 35.88 2.02
N PRO A 23 3.33 36.46 3.19
CA PRO A 23 4.32 36.78 4.20
C PRO A 23 5.12 35.54 4.63
N GLN A 24 6.44 35.66 4.73
CA GLN A 24 7.28 34.55 5.20
C GLN A 24 7.08 34.34 6.70
N LEU A 25 7.01 33.09 7.17
CA LEU A 25 6.85 32.77 8.61
C LEU A 25 7.82 33.54 9.52
N LYS A 26 9.03 33.85 9.01
CA LYS A 26 10.05 34.62 9.73
C LYS A 26 9.60 36.03 10.16
N SER A 27 8.57 36.60 9.52
CA SER A 27 8.06 37.94 9.84
C SER A 27 7.00 37.95 10.94
N ASP A 28 6.59 36.79 11.47
CA ASP A 28 5.63 36.68 12.57
C ASP A 28 6.28 36.00 13.81
N PRO A 29 6.77 36.79 14.78
CA PRO A 29 7.41 36.27 15.98
C PRO A 29 6.51 35.35 16.82
N ASN A 30 5.20 35.61 16.86
CA ASN A 30 4.26 34.80 17.64
C ASN A 30 4.11 33.41 17.02
N ARG A 31 3.99 33.33 15.69
CA ARG A 31 3.88 32.06 14.97
C ARG A 31 5.18 31.26 15.04
N LEU A 32 6.34 31.92 14.99
CA LEU A 32 7.63 31.27 15.25
C LEU A 32 7.70 30.65 16.65
N LEU A 33 7.25 31.38 17.68
CA LEU A 33 7.23 30.88 19.05
C LEU A 33 6.29 29.67 19.20
N GLU A 34 5.09 29.73 18.62
CA GLU A 34 4.14 28.62 18.62
C GLU A 34 4.68 27.39 17.90
N PHE A 35 5.35 27.58 16.75
CA PHE A 35 6.01 26.50 16.01
C PHE A 35 7.11 25.84 16.84
N LYS A 36 7.96 26.64 17.50
CA LYS A 36 8.99 26.14 18.42
C LYS A 36 8.38 25.35 19.57
N LEU A 37 7.34 25.88 20.23
CA LEU A 37 6.67 25.20 21.33
C LEU A 37 6.08 23.84 20.92
N LEU A 38 5.59 23.71 19.68
CA LEU A 38 5.15 22.45 19.13
C LEU A 38 6.29 21.47 18.89
N LEU A 39 7.40 21.95 18.32
CA LEU A 39 8.59 21.12 18.11
C LEU A 39 9.18 20.64 19.43
N ASP A 40 9.22 21.49 20.46
CA ASP A 40 9.68 21.11 21.80
C ASP A 40 8.77 20.03 22.43
N GLN A 41 7.45 20.09 22.18
CA GLN A 41 6.51 19.05 22.60
C GLN A 41 6.74 17.73 21.87
N LEU A 42 6.94 17.78 20.55
CA LEU A 42 7.26 16.60 19.76
C LEU A 42 8.59 16.00 20.22
N PHE A 43 9.61 16.82 20.42
CA PHE A 43 10.91 16.42 20.96
C PHE A 43 10.77 15.72 22.31
N LYS A 44 9.99 16.30 23.22
CA LYS A 44 9.69 15.66 24.50
C LYS A 44 9.06 14.28 24.33
N ILE A 45 8.06 14.13 23.46
CA ILE A 45 7.43 12.83 23.17
C ILE A 45 8.46 11.82 22.64
N MET A 46 9.37 12.25 21.76
CA MET A 46 10.41 11.38 21.21
C MET A 46 11.43 10.92 22.26
N VAL A 47 11.80 11.81 23.19
CA VAL A 47 12.79 11.52 24.25
C VAL A 47 12.18 10.73 25.42
N ASP A 48 10.91 10.97 25.76
CA ASP A 48 10.22 10.29 26.87
C ASP A 48 9.90 8.82 26.54
N TYR A 49 9.98 8.41 25.27
CA TYR A 49 9.75 7.03 24.84
C TYR A 49 11.06 6.21 24.88
N LYS A 50 11.05 5.04 24.24
CA LYS A 50 12.24 4.18 24.12
C LYS A 50 13.27 4.77 23.16
N LEU A 51 14.56 4.56 23.45
CA LEU A 51 15.67 5.06 22.64
C LEU A 51 15.60 4.62 21.16
N ASP A 52 15.21 3.36 20.90
CA ASP A 52 15.06 2.83 19.55
C ASP A 52 14.00 3.59 18.75
N TYR A 53 12.90 3.96 19.39
CA TYR A 53 11.84 4.76 18.78
C TYR A 53 12.33 6.17 18.46
N GLY A 54 13.04 6.82 19.40
CA GLY A 54 13.65 8.14 19.16
C GLY A 54 14.64 8.14 17.99
N MET A 55 15.48 7.10 17.88
CA MET A 55 16.41 6.96 16.75
C MET A 55 15.68 6.80 15.41
N LYS A 56 14.61 5.99 15.36
CA LYS A 56 13.80 5.84 14.15
C LYS A 56 13.12 7.14 13.73
N TRP A 57 12.67 7.95 14.70
CA TRP A 57 12.15 9.29 14.43
C TRP A 57 13.20 10.22 13.82
N LEU A 58 14.43 10.19 14.33
CA LEU A 58 15.53 10.99 13.78
C LEU A 58 15.82 10.62 12.32
N LEU A 59 15.91 9.33 12.00
CA LEU A 59 16.18 8.83 10.64
C LEU A 59 15.04 9.20 9.66
N GLY A 60 13.80 9.03 10.08
CA GLY A 60 12.64 9.39 9.25
C GLY A 60 12.52 10.91 9.04
N LEU A 61 12.84 11.71 10.06
CA LEU A 61 12.86 13.17 9.96
C LEU A 61 13.98 13.65 9.04
N GLU A 62 15.18 13.08 9.14
CA GLU A 62 16.29 13.36 8.22
C GLU A 62 15.88 13.07 6.77
N SER A 63 15.27 11.91 6.52
CA SER A 63 14.77 11.52 5.21
C SER A 63 13.70 12.49 4.68
N TYR A 64 12.80 12.95 5.55
CA TYR A 64 11.79 13.94 5.19
C TYR A 64 12.40 15.31 4.83
N ILE A 65 13.38 15.79 5.60
CA ILE A 65 14.09 17.04 5.32
C ILE A 65 14.80 16.93 3.96
N HIS A 66 15.49 15.82 3.73
CA HIS A 66 16.21 15.57 2.47
C HIS A 66 15.31 15.60 1.24
N ASP A 67 14.08 15.06 1.34
CA ASP A 67 13.07 15.15 0.28
C ASP A 67 12.70 16.62 -0.03
N LYS A 68 12.54 17.46 1.01
CA LYS A 68 12.19 18.88 0.84
C LYS A 68 13.33 19.75 0.31
N GLU A 69 14.56 19.29 0.45
CA GLU A 69 15.73 19.93 -0.17
C GLU A 69 15.86 19.63 -1.67
N ASN A 70 14.88 18.96 -2.30
CA ASN A 70 14.85 18.64 -3.74
C ASN A 70 16.08 17.86 -4.23
N ARG A 71 16.64 17.00 -3.39
CA ARG A 71 17.75 16.13 -3.81
C ARG A 71 17.22 15.05 -4.77
N PRO A 72 18.01 14.63 -5.78
CA PRO A 72 17.55 13.66 -6.77
C PRO A 72 17.11 12.34 -6.12
N THR A 73 16.07 11.73 -6.68
CA THR A 73 15.44 10.50 -6.18
C THR A 73 16.43 9.33 -6.20
N LYS A 74 16.50 8.58 -5.09
CA LYS A 74 17.42 7.43 -4.96
C LYS A 74 16.94 6.19 -5.73
N PHE A 75 15.63 6.05 -5.95
CA PHE A 75 15.04 4.86 -6.55
C PHE A 75 14.20 5.21 -7.78
N ASN A 76 14.59 4.68 -8.93
CA ASN A 76 13.94 4.93 -10.24
C ASN A 76 13.66 3.65 -11.03
N LYS A 77 13.83 2.47 -10.41
CA LYS A 77 13.61 1.20 -11.09
C LYS A 77 12.11 0.90 -11.21
N HIS A 78 11.73 0.23 -12.29
CA HIS A 78 10.41 -0.38 -12.41
C HIS A 78 10.32 -1.56 -11.42
N LEU A 79 9.18 -1.67 -10.75
CA LEU A 79 8.89 -2.71 -9.76
C LEU A 79 7.68 -3.51 -10.22
N GLU A 80 7.90 -4.79 -10.48
CA GLU A 80 6.79 -5.71 -10.76
C GLU A 80 5.96 -6.01 -9.51
N ARG A 81 4.68 -6.35 -9.76
CA ARG A 81 3.78 -6.90 -8.75
C ARG A 81 4.39 -8.13 -8.08
N GLY A 82 4.35 -8.13 -6.75
CA GLY A 82 4.87 -9.18 -5.89
C GLY A 82 6.32 -9.00 -5.46
N HIS A 83 7.06 -8.02 -6.02
CA HIS A 83 8.39 -7.71 -5.51
C HIS A 83 8.35 -7.25 -4.06
N VAL A 84 9.38 -7.61 -3.29
CA VAL A 84 9.56 -7.17 -1.92
C VAL A 84 10.56 -6.04 -1.86
N ILE A 85 10.16 -4.93 -1.24
CA ILE A 85 10.96 -3.71 -1.10
C ILE A 85 11.03 -3.27 0.36
N LEU A 86 12.05 -2.52 0.73
CA LEU A 86 12.15 -1.80 2.00
C LEU A 86 11.69 -0.36 1.79
N VAL A 87 10.73 0.10 2.60
CA VAL A 87 10.11 1.42 2.47
C VAL A 87 10.15 2.20 3.78
N GLU A 88 10.25 3.53 3.68
CA GLU A 88 10.18 4.47 4.79
C GLU A 88 8.74 5.01 4.98
N LEU A 89 8.07 4.57 6.05
CA LEU A 89 6.69 4.92 6.40
C LEU A 89 6.59 5.99 7.51
N PHE A 90 7.58 6.87 7.63
CA PHE A 90 7.60 7.98 8.58
C PHE A 90 6.37 8.88 8.48
N GLY A 91 5.87 9.33 9.65
CA GLY A 91 4.72 10.22 9.77
C GLY A 91 3.38 9.49 9.93
N HIS A 92 3.31 8.53 10.84
CA HIS A 92 2.14 7.67 11.05
C HIS A 92 1.20 8.22 12.14
N TYR A 93 -0.06 7.77 12.09
CA TYR A 93 -1.01 7.94 13.20
C TYR A 93 -1.37 6.60 13.84
N ASN A 94 -1.30 6.56 15.17
CA ASN A 94 -1.84 5.47 15.98
C ASN A 94 -1.36 4.07 15.54
N ARG A 95 -2.25 3.23 15.00
CA ARG A 95 -1.97 1.82 14.66
C ARG A 95 -1.35 1.62 13.28
N GLU A 96 -1.15 2.71 12.53
CA GLU A 96 -0.45 2.65 11.27
C GLU A 96 1.00 2.18 11.47
N LEU A 97 1.48 1.33 10.56
CA LEU A 97 2.89 0.95 10.52
C LEU A 97 3.75 2.17 10.22
N THR A 98 4.97 2.17 10.77
CA THR A 98 5.85 3.33 10.81
C THR A 98 7.31 2.96 10.63
N PHE A 99 8.08 3.92 10.13
CA PHE A 99 9.51 3.76 9.87
C PHE A 99 9.75 2.74 8.77
N GLU A 100 10.97 2.23 8.72
CA GLU A 100 11.39 1.22 7.77
C GLU A 100 10.61 -0.09 7.95
N HIS A 101 9.93 -0.50 6.89
CA HIS A 101 9.24 -1.78 6.82
C HIS A 101 9.48 -2.47 5.48
N PRO A 102 9.66 -3.80 5.44
CA PRO A 102 9.50 -4.54 4.21
C PRO A 102 8.06 -4.42 3.73
N ALA A 103 7.83 -4.42 2.42
CA ALA A 103 6.51 -4.32 1.82
C ALA A 103 6.47 -5.07 0.48
N VAL A 104 5.31 -5.65 0.17
CA VAL A 104 5.00 -6.23 -1.13
C VAL A 104 4.47 -5.15 -2.06
N VAL A 105 5.04 -5.05 -3.26
CA VAL A 105 4.53 -4.20 -4.33
C VAL A 105 3.27 -4.83 -4.91
N LEU A 106 2.15 -4.12 -4.84
CA LEU A 106 0.87 -4.57 -5.42
C LEU A 106 0.65 -3.95 -6.81
N TYR A 107 1.11 -2.71 -6.98
CA TYR A 107 1.03 -1.98 -8.24
C TYR A 107 2.15 -0.94 -8.32
N ASP A 108 2.69 -0.77 -9.51
CA ASP A 108 3.62 0.30 -9.87
C ASP A 108 3.03 1.07 -11.04
N GLU A 109 2.88 2.39 -10.89
CA GLU A 109 2.36 3.26 -11.94
C GLU A 109 3.40 3.55 -13.03
N MET A 110 4.69 3.34 -12.73
CA MET A 110 5.76 3.53 -13.72
C MET A 110 5.70 2.47 -14.81
N THR A 111 5.64 2.91 -16.05
CA THR A 111 5.71 2.05 -17.24
C THR A 111 7.15 1.59 -17.55
N ASP A 112 7.29 0.54 -18.37
CA ASP A 112 8.59 0.03 -18.86
C ASP A 112 9.40 1.09 -19.63
N GLU A 113 8.74 2.10 -20.17
CA GLU A 113 9.37 3.25 -20.83
C GLU A 113 9.87 4.33 -19.85
N GLY A 114 9.75 4.08 -18.54
CA GLY A 114 10.14 5.00 -17.48
C GLY A 114 9.21 6.21 -17.32
N LYS A 115 7.99 6.15 -17.86
CA LYS A 115 6.97 7.20 -17.72
C LYS A 115 6.04 6.86 -16.55
N GLY A 116 5.84 7.82 -15.65
CA GLY A 116 4.92 7.74 -14.52
C GLY A 116 5.18 8.89 -13.52
N GLU A 117 4.17 9.26 -12.75
CA GLU A 117 4.27 10.15 -11.60
C GLU A 117 5.04 9.53 -10.42
N GLY A 118 5.34 8.23 -10.47
CA GLY A 118 6.30 7.59 -9.58
C GLY A 118 5.71 7.19 -8.24
N TRP A 119 4.41 6.90 -8.19
CA TRP A 119 3.76 6.33 -7.01
C TRP A 119 3.55 4.81 -7.16
N ILE A 120 3.51 4.12 -6.03
CA ILE A 120 3.32 2.66 -5.96
C ILE A 120 2.31 2.32 -4.88
N LEU A 121 1.53 1.25 -5.11
CA LEU A 121 0.68 0.64 -4.09
C LEU A 121 1.44 -0.50 -3.43
N ILE A 122 1.47 -0.49 -2.10
CA ILE A 122 2.19 -1.49 -1.32
C ILE A 122 1.31 -2.10 -0.23
N ALA A 123 1.63 -3.35 0.14
CA ALA A 123 1.18 -4.00 1.37
C ALA A 123 2.40 -4.20 2.29
N PRO A 124 2.51 -3.44 3.40
CA PRO A 124 3.60 -3.64 4.36
C PRO A 124 3.61 -5.04 4.98
N ILE A 125 4.79 -5.53 5.32
CA ILE A 125 5.05 -6.84 5.92
C ILE A 125 5.40 -6.67 7.39
N SER A 126 4.86 -7.54 8.23
CA SER A 126 5.04 -7.52 9.68
C SER A 126 5.21 -8.93 10.24
N THR A 127 6.34 -9.21 10.87
CA THR A 127 6.61 -10.49 11.55
C THR A 127 5.60 -10.80 12.66
N PRO A 128 5.24 -9.87 13.58
CA PRO A 128 4.24 -10.14 14.63
C PRO A 128 2.83 -10.44 14.12
N SER A 129 2.59 -10.27 12.82
CA SER A 129 1.28 -10.46 12.21
C SER A 129 1.08 -11.86 11.63
N TYR A 130 2.14 -12.68 11.59
CA TYR A 130 2.07 -14.06 11.13
C TYR A 130 1.21 -14.93 12.04
N GLY A 131 0.41 -15.83 11.44
CA GLY A 131 -0.41 -16.81 12.15
C GLY A 131 -1.48 -16.17 13.03
N ASN A 132 -1.80 -14.91 12.79
CA ASN A 132 -2.87 -14.26 13.52
C ASN A 132 -4.21 -14.48 12.80
N ASN A 133 -5.30 -14.60 13.55
CA ASN A 133 -6.61 -14.92 12.98
C ASN A 133 -7.27 -13.72 12.26
N ASN A 134 -6.48 -12.76 11.75
CA ASN A 134 -7.01 -11.61 11.04
C ASN A 134 -7.09 -11.91 9.54
N PRO A 135 -8.29 -11.90 8.91
CA PRO A 135 -8.44 -12.19 7.47
C PRO A 135 -7.73 -11.18 6.56
N LEU A 136 -7.34 -10.00 7.08
CA LEU A 136 -6.57 -8.99 6.35
C LEU A 136 -5.06 -9.19 6.47
N HIS A 137 -4.60 -10.25 7.14
CA HIS A 137 -3.19 -10.57 7.26
C HIS A 137 -2.92 -11.87 6.52
N ILE A 138 -2.13 -11.77 5.46
CA ILE A 138 -1.82 -12.92 4.60
C ILE A 138 -0.44 -13.44 4.99
N ASP A 139 -0.42 -14.66 5.54
CA ASP A 139 0.80 -15.31 5.98
C ASP A 139 1.74 -15.61 4.82
N LEU A 140 3.01 -15.24 5.01
CA LEU A 140 4.13 -15.42 4.10
C LEU A 140 5.24 -16.19 4.82
N ASP A 141 5.88 -17.09 4.09
CA ASP A 141 6.89 -17.99 4.64
C ASP A 141 8.22 -17.89 3.85
N GLU A 142 9.20 -18.73 4.19
CA GLU A 142 10.52 -18.72 3.54
C GLU A 142 10.47 -19.02 2.03
N ASN A 143 9.43 -19.73 1.56
CA ASN A 143 9.22 -20.00 0.14
C ASN A 143 8.74 -18.76 -0.64
N ASP A 144 8.34 -17.71 0.07
CA ASP A 144 8.05 -16.39 -0.51
C ASP A 144 9.31 -15.50 -0.58
N GLY A 145 10.49 -16.08 -0.32
CA GLY A 145 11.80 -15.42 -0.39
C GLY A 145 12.12 -14.54 0.81
N LEU A 146 11.39 -14.73 1.91
CA LEU A 146 11.56 -14.00 3.17
C LEU A 146 12.40 -14.82 4.15
N LYS A 147 13.11 -14.14 5.06
CA LYS A 147 13.97 -14.82 6.05
C LYS A 147 13.19 -15.39 7.24
N HIS A 148 12.02 -14.83 7.51
CA HIS A 148 11.22 -15.13 8.68
C HIS A 148 9.76 -15.22 8.28
N GLU A 149 9.00 -16.08 8.97
CA GLU A 149 7.56 -16.10 8.91
C GLU A 149 6.99 -14.72 9.26
N CYS A 150 6.12 -14.19 8.42
CA CYS A 150 5.57 -12.84 8.54
C CYS A 150 4.24 -12.76 7.79
N ALA A 151 3.50 -11.66 7.94
CA ALA A 151 2.28 -11.47 7.17
C ALA A 151 2.31 -10.15 6.40
N ALA A 152 1.80 -10.19 5.16
CA ALA A 152 1.41 -8.99 4.42
C ALA A 152 0.13 -8.42 5.04
N ARG A 153 0.19 -7.16 5.46
CA ARG A 153 -0.90 -6.46 6.15
C ARG A 153 -1.77 -5.69 5.15
N VAL A 154 -2.83 -6.35 4.70
CA VAL A 154 -3.81 -5.78 3.77
C VAL A 154 -4.61 -4.64 4.43
N ASP A 155 -4.78 -4.69 5.76
CA ASP A 155 -5.38 -3.61 6.55
C ASP A 155 -4.55 -2.31 6.56
N SER A 156 -3.30 -2.39 6.11
CA SER A 156 -2.29 -1.34 6.13
C SER A 156 -1.77 -1.00 4.74
N ILE A 157 -2.52 -1.33 3.67
CA ILE A 157 -2.14 -0.96 2.30
C ILE A 157 -2.03 0.56 2.16
N LYS A 158 -1.01 1.01 1.44
CA LYS A 158 -0.75 2.45 1.23
C LYS A 158 -0.25 2.71 -0.17
N VAL A 159 -0.68 3.84 -0.72
CA VAL A 159 -0.03 4.45 -1.88
C VAL A 159 1.11 5.32 -1.35
N ILE A 160 2.31 5.12 -1.87
CA ILE A 160 3.49 5.88 -1.50
C ILE A 160 4.22 6.38 -2.74
N ASP A 161 4.97 7.47 -2.57
CA ASP A 161 5.93 7.94 -3.56
C ASP A 161 7.16 7.02 -3.59
N LYS A 162 7.71 6.72 -4.77
CA LYS A 162 8.93 5.89 -4.94
C LYS A 162 10.14 6.42 -4.19
N ARG A 163 10.19 7.70 -3.86
CA ARG A 163 11.21 8.30 -2.98
C ARG A 163 11.27 7.66 -1.60
N ARG A 164 10.18 7.01 -1.16
CA ARG A 164 10.13 6.26 0.10
C ARG A 164 10.74 4.87 -0.03
N VAL A 165 11.04 4.39 -1.23
CA VAL A 165 11.71 3.10 -1.45
C VAL A 165 13.20 3.26 -1.15
N LEU A 166 13.66 2.54 -0.13
CA LEU A 166 15.06 2.55 0.29
C LEU A 166 15.88 1.54 -0.51
N TYR A 167 15.31 0.36 -0.74
CA TYR A 167 16.00 -0.78 -1.35
C TYR A 167 15.00 -1.84 -1.82
N GLN A 168 15.36 -2.62 -2.84
CA GLN A 168 14.59 -3.77 -3.31
C GLN A 168 15.31 -5.06 -2.92
N TYR A 169 14.61 -5.98 -2.25
CA TYR A 169 15.19 -7.22 -1.78
C TYR A 169 15.61 -8.13 -2.95
N SER A 170 16.82 -8.69 -2.87
CA SER A 170 17.33 -9.67 -3.84
C SER A 170 17.95 -10.89 -3.15
N LYS A 171 17.78 -12.07 -3.74
CA LYS A 171 18.40 -13.34 -3.36
C LYS A 171 18.95 -14.02 -4.61
N ASP A 172 20.21 -14.46 -4.58
CA ASP A 172 20.89 -15.11 -5.70
C ASP A 172 20.78 -14.30 -7.03
N GLU A 173 21.02 -12.98 -6.93
CA GLU A 173 20.92 -12.00 -8.04
C GLU A 173 19.51 -11.82 -8.62
N GLN A 174 18.48 -12.45 -8.05
CA GLN A 174 17.09 -12.30 -8.44
C GLN A 174 16.32 -11.47 -7.41
N ASN A 175 15.40 -10.63 -7.87
CA ASN A 175 14.54 -9.87 -6.98
C ASN A 175 13.62 -10.82 -6.21
N VAL A 176 13.53 -10.63 -4.90
CA VAL A 176 12.60 -11.38 -4.05
C VAL A 176 11.18 -11.08 -4.48
N LYS A 177 10.42 -12.15 -4.77
CA LYS A 177 9.05 -12.07 -5.27
C LYS A 177 8.16 -13.08 -4.55
N ILE A 178 7.03 -12.60 -4.06
CA ILE A 178 6.01 -13.42 -3.40
C ILE A 178 5.36 -14.38 -4.42
N ARG A 179 5.02 -15.60 -3.99
CA ARG A 179 4.38 -16.61 -4.84
C ARG A 179 2.98 -16.16 -5.29
N HIS A 180 2.56 -16.64 -6.47
CA HIS A 180 1.31 -16.19 -7.08
C HIS A 180 0.07 -16.53 -6.25
N ASN A 181 0.01 -17.70 -5.63
CA ASN A 181 -1.10 -18.08 -4.75
C ASN A 181 -1.27 -17.11 -3.57
N LYS A 182 -0.16 -16.63 -2.99
CA LYS A 182 -0.19 -15.62 -1.91
C LYS A 182 -0.60 -14.25 -2.40
N LEU A 183 -0.22 -13.90 -3.63
CA LEU A 183 -0.70 -12.69 -4.27
C LEU A 183 -2.21 -12.76 -4.57
N ASP A 184 -2.73 -13.93 -4.94
CA ASP A 184 -4.17 -14.15 -5.14
C ASP A 184 -4.93 -14.08 -3.81
N GLU A 185 -4.36 -14.58 -2.70
CA GLU A 185 -4.91 -14.41 -1.35
C GLU A 185 -5.00 -12.92 -0.96
N ILE A 186 -3.99 -12.12 -1.29
CA ILE A 186 -4.01 -10.67 -1.09
C ILE A 186 -5.12 -10.01 -1.92
N ASP A 187 -5.22 -10.34 -3.21
CA ASP A 187 -6.26 -9.77 -4.09
C ASP A 187 -7.67 -10.12 -3.59
N GLN A 188 -7.87 -11.36 -3.15
CA GLN A 188 -9.13 -11.82 -2.59
C GLN A 188 -9.48 -11.02 -1.32
N ALA A 189 -8.52 -10.83 -0.40
CA ALA A 189 -8.74 -10.04 0.81
C ALA A 189 -9.08 -8.58 0.50
N ILE A 190 -8.44 -7.98 -0.51
CA ILE A 190 -8.75 -6.63 -0.99
C ILE A 190 -10.17 -6.58 -1.56
N LEU A 191 -10.53 -7.52 -2.44
CA LEU A 191 -11.86 -7.55 -3.05
C LEU A 191 -12.97 -7.72 -2.01
N GLU A 192 -12.81 -8.66 -1.09
CA GLU A 192 -13.81 -8.96 -0.06
C GLU A 192 -14.05 -7.79 0.88
N ASN A 193 -12.99 -7.07 1.29
CA ASN A 193 -13.08 -6.09 2.37
C ASN A 193 -13.12 -4.63 1.90
N TYR A 194 -12.42 -4.30 0.81
CA TYR A 194 -12.34 -2.93 0.28
C TYR A 194 -13.27 -2.70 -0.92
N LEU A 195 -13.63 -3.75 -1.66
CA LEU A 195 -14.52 -3.67 -2.82
C LEU A 195 -15.71 -4.66 -2.73
N PRO A 196 -16.47 -4.68 -1.60
CA PRO A 196 -17.45 -5.72 -1.34
C PRO A 196 -18.54 -5.82 -2.41
N ASN A 197 -19.00 -4.69 -2.95
CA ASN A 197 -19.98 -4.67 -4.03
C ASN A 197 -19.47 -5.32 -5.32
N THR A 198 -18.21 -5.07 -5.67
CA THR A 198 -17.55 -5.68 -6.83
C THR A 198 -17.35 -7.17 -6.59
N PHE A 199 -16.97 -7.54 -5.37
CA PHE A 199 -16.80 -8.94 -4.97
C PHE A 199 -18.10 -9.74 -5.09
N THR A 200 -19.22 -9.23 -4.55
CA THR A 200 -20.53 -9.88 -4.68
C THR A 200 -20.94 -10.03 -6.13
N LYS A 201 -20.81 -8.96 -6.95
CA LYS A 201 -21.13 -9.03 -8.38
C LYS A 201 -20.28 -10.08 -9.12
N ASN A 202 -18.98 -10.12 -8.85
CA ASN A 202 -18.09 -11.12 -9.46
C ASN A 202 -18.45 -12.54 -9.04
N LYS A 203 -18.87 -12.75 -7.79
CA LYS A 203 -19.33 -14.04 -7.29
C LYS A 203 -20.61 -14.48 -8.01
N ASP A 204 -21.58 -13.58 -8.15
CA ASP A 204 -22.84 -13.85 -8.85
C ASP A 204 -22.59 -14.15 -10.34
N LEU A 205 -21.70 -13.40 -10.99
CA LEU A 205 -21.30 -13.64 -12.38
C LEU A 205 -20.60 -14.98 -12.55
N LYS A 206 -19.74 -15.41 -11.61
CA LYS A 206 -19.11 -16.73 -11.65
C LYS A 206 -20.16 -17.85 -11.56
N ILE A 207 -21.14 -17.71 -10.68
CA ILE A 207 -22.25 -18.67 -10.54
C ILE A 207 -23.08 -18.71 -11.83
N ALA A 208 -23.41 -17.55 -12.41
CA ALA A 208 -24.17 -17.46 -13.66
C ALA A 208 -23.41 -18.12 -14.83
N LEU A 209 -22.10 -17.87 -14.94
CA LEU A 209 -21.25 -18.45 -15.98
C LEU A 209 -21.16 -19.98 -15.86
N GLU A 210 -21.06 -20.50 -14.64
CA GLU A 210 -21.02 -21.95 -14.40
C GLU A 210 -22.35 -22.63 -14.78
N ASN A 211 -23.48 -21.99 -14.45
CA ASN A 211 -24.80 -22.45 -14.86
C ASN A 211 -24.95 -22.45 -16.40
N GLU A 212 -24.46 -21.40 -17.07
CA GLU A 212 -24.49 -21.31 -18.53
C GLU A 212 -23.62 -22.40 -19.20
N ARG A 213 -22.41 -22.64 -18.67
CA ARG A 213 -21.53 -23.71 -19.15
C ARG A 213 -22.17 -25.09 -19.01
N ASN A 214 -22.84 -25.35 -17.88
CA ASN A 214 -23.54 -26.60 -17.65
C ASN A 214 -24.72 -26.78 -18.62
N ASN A 215 -25.49 -25.72 -18.87
CA ASN A 215 -26.58 -25.74 -19.85
C ASN A 215 -26.07 -25.96 -21.28
N HIS A 216 -25.02 -25.24 -21.67
CA HIS A 216 -24.39 -25.40 -22.99
C HIS A 216 -23.92 -26.83 -23.22
N ASN A 217 -23.27 -27.44 -22.22
CA ASN A 217 -22.81 -28.83 -22.32
C ASN A 217 -23.96 -29.82 -22.46
N LYS A 218 -25.09 -29.61 -21.76
CA LYS A 218 -26.30 -30.43 -21.92
C LYS A 218 -26.90 -30.30 -23.32
N THR A 219 -27.15 -29.07 -23.78
CA THR A 219 -27.70 -28.81 -25.11
C THR A 219 -26.80 -29.35 -26.22
N LYS A 220 -25.48 -29.26 -26.05
CA LYS A 220 -24.51 -29.82 -27.00
C LYS A 220 -24.59 -31.35 -27.05
N ALA A 221 -24.73 -32.02 -25.90
CA ALA A 221 -24.91 -33.47 -25.85
C ALA A 221 -26.23 -33.91 -26.51
N GLU A 222 -27.32 -33.19 -26.27
CA GLU A 222 -28.63 -33.43 -26.90
C GLU A 222 -28.58 -33.25 -28.43
N LEU A 223 -27.91 -32.20 -28.90
CA LEU A 223 -27.71 -31.94 -30.32
C LEU A 223 -26.95 -33.07 -31.02
N GLU A 224 -25.89 -33.59 -30.40
CA GLU A 224 -25.13 -34.71 -30.95
C GLU A 224 -25.97 -36.00 -30.99
N LEU A 225 -26.82 -36.23 -29.98
CA LEU A 225 -27.72 -37.38 -29.95
C LEU A 225 -28.81 -37.29 -31.04
N LEU A 226 -29.40 -36.12 -31.25
CA LEU A 226 -30.37 -35.86 -32.32
C LEU A 226 -29.73 -36.00 -33.72
N LYS A 227 -28.51 -35.48 -33.93
CA LYS A 227 -27.78 -35.66 -35.19
C LYS A 227 -27.51 -37.13 -35.52
N GLN A 228 -27.23 -37.95 -34.51
CA GLN A 228 -27.06 -39.39 -34.70
C GLN A 228 -28.38 -40.04 -35.12
N GLN A 229 -29.51 -39.65 -34.51
CA GLN A 229 -30.84 -40.15 -34.89
C GLN A 229 -31.25 -39.75 -36.31
N VAL A 230 -30.90 -38.55 -36.75
CA VAL A 230 -31.19 -38.07 -38.12
C VAL A 230 -30.27 -38.71 -39.18
N ARG A 231 -29.08 -39.19 -38.80
CA ARG A 231 -28.14 -39.89 -39.70
C ARG A 231 -28.47 -41.36 -39.95
N VAL A 232 -29.34 -41.98 -39.16
CA VAL A 232 -29.86 -43.32 -39.44
C VAL A 232 -31.03 -43.16 -40.42
N PRO A 233 -30.93 -43.60 -41.69
CA PRO A 233 -32.04 -43.48 -42.62
C PRO A 233 -33.18 -44.38 -42.14
N THR A 234 -34.38 -43.81 -41.99
CA THR A 234 -35.61 -44.59 -42.05
C THR A 234 -35.74 -45.15 -43.46
N THR A 235 -35.37 -46.43 -43.60
CA THR A 235 -35.69 -47.40 -44.69
C THR A 235 -35.51 -46.95 -46.14
#